data_AF-A0A9Q1EL78-F1
#
_entry.id   AF-A0A9Q1EL78-F1
#
_cell.length_a   1.000
_cell.length_b   1.000
_cell.length_c   1.000
_cell.angle_alpha   90.00
_cell.angle_beta   90.00
_cell.angle_gamma   90.00
#
_symmetry.space_group_name_H-M   'P 1'
#
loop_
_entity.id
_entity.type
_entity.pdbx_description
1 polymer ?
#
loop_
_entity_poly.entity_id
_entity_poly.type
_entity_poly.pdbx_seq_one_letter_code
_entity_poly.pdbx_strand_id
1 'polypeptide(L)'
;MSLVEICLMHPLDVVKTRFQIQRGTNDPHGYKGLGDCFRTIFRNEGVYGFYKGILPPILAETPKRAVKFFTFEQYKKLLGFTPLSPALALSGAGLFAGLTEALVVNPFEVVKVSLQANRDSFKVQPSSYAQARHIIQSDGLGLRGLNKGLTSTLGRHGVFNMIYFGFYFNVKDAIPASK
;
A
#
# COMPACT_ATOMS: atom_id res chain seq x y z
N MET A 1 -2.11 -10.51 15.57
CA MET A 1 -3.32 -9.72 15.20
C MET A 1 -3.37 -9.43 13.71
N SER A 2 -2.25 -9.06 13.09
CA SER A 2 -2.18 -8.61 11.70
C SER A 2 -2.27 -9.68 10.61
N LEU A 3 -1.83 -10.93 10.86
CA LEU A 3 -2.10 -12.03 9.92
C LEU A 3 -3.60 -12.32 9.78
N VAL A 4 -4.34 -12.25 10.88
CA VAL A 4 -5.80 -12.44 10.88
C VAL A 4 -6.49 -11.30 10.12
N GLU A 5 -6.04 -10.06 10.35
CA GLU A 5 -6.50 -8.89 9.60
C GLU A 5 -6.26 -9.06 8.09
N ILE A 6 -5.05 -9.48 7.69
CA ILE A 6 -4.74 -9.78 6.28
C ILE A 6 -5.72 -10.84 5.76
N CYS A 7 -5.89 -11.98 6.41
CA CYS A 7 -6.79 -13.02 5.94
C CYS A 7 -8.25 -12.56 5.80
N LEU A 8 -8.75 -11.73 6.72
CA LEU A 8 -10.13 -11.24 6.69
C LEU A 8 -10.36 -10.10 5.69
N MET A 9 -9.39 -9.20 5.54
CA MET A 9 -9.50 -8.02 4.65
C MET A 9 -9.09 -8.35 3.21
N HIS A 10 -8.28 -9.38 2.98
CA HIS A 10 -7.72 -9.68 1.67
C HIS A 10 -8.77 -9.92 0.57
N PRO A 11 -9.92 -10.59 0.82
CA PRO A 11 -11.00 -10.67 -0.17
C PRO A 11 -11.51 -9.29 -0.64
N LEU A 12 -11.66 -8.33 0.29
CA LEU A 12 -12.08 -6.97 -0.04
C LEU A 12 -10.99 -6.21 -0.79
N ASP A 13 -9.73 -6.41 -0.42
CA ASP A 13 -8.59 -5.86 -1.14
C ASP A 13 -8.55 -6.33 -2.59
N VAL A 14 -8.78 -7.62 -2.86
CA VAL A 14 -8.80 -8.15 -4.24
C VAL A 14 -9.90 -7.48 -5.07
N VAL A 15 -11.11 -7.38 -4.51
CA VAL A 15 -12.25 -6.73 -5.19
C VAL A 15 -11.93 -5.27 -5.48
N LYS A 16 -11.43 -4.53 -4.48
CA LYS A 16 -11.07 -3.12 -4.62
C LYS A 16 -9.97 -2.91 -5.66
N THR A 17 -8.88 -3.66 -5.57
CA THR A 17 -7.75 -3.55 -6.50
C THR A 17 -8.20 -3.82 -7.93
N ARG A 18 -8.97 -4.88 -8.17
CA ARG A 18 -9.46 -5.21 -9.51
C ARG A 18 -10.42 -4.17 -10.07
N PHE A 19 -11.28 -3.62 -9.23
CA PHE A 19 -12.18 -2.54 -9.61
C PHE A 19 -11.41 -1.27 -9.95
N GLN A 20 -10.35 -0.93 -9.20
CA GLN A 20 -9.50 0.24 -9.46
C GLN A 20 -8.59 0.10 -10.69
N ILE A 21 -8.17 -1.12 -11.05
CA ILE A 21 -7.31 -1.38 -12.23
C ILE A 21 -8.09 -1.34 -13.54
N GLN A 22 -9.41 -1.50 -13.49
CA GLN A 22 -10.27 -1.48 -14.67
C GLN A 22 -10.08 -0.20 -15.49
N ARG A 23 -9.84 -0.37 -16.79
CA ARG A 23 -9.56 0.75 -17.71
C ARG A 23 -10.86 1.29 -18.30
N GLY A 24 -11.56 2.13 -17.53
CA GLY A 24 -12.71 2.90 -18.00
C GLY A 24 -13.94 2.06 -18.38
N THR A 25 -14.92 2.71 -19.01
CA THR A 25 -16.24 2.16 -19.33
C THR A 25 -16.23 1.11 -20.44
N ASN A 26 -15.14 1.05 -21.23
CA ASN A 26 -14.99 0.16 -22.39
C ASN A 26 -14.12 -1.08 -22.11
N ASP A 27 -13.80 -1.40 -20.84
CA ASP A 27 -13.11 -2.65 -20.51
C ASP A 27 -14.06 -3.84 -20.83
N PRO A 28 -13.74 -4.73 -21.79
CA PRO A 28 -14.57 -5.90 -22.12
C PRO A 28 -14.79 -6.85 -20.94
N HIS A 29 -13.93 -6.74 -19.93
CA HIS A 29 -13.96 -7.52 -18.70
C HIS A 29 -14.18 -6.63 -17.48
N GLY A 30 -14.75 -5.44 -17.69
CA GLY A 30 -15.09 -4.49 -16.64
C GLY A 30 -16.25 -4.95 -15.77
N TYR A 31 -16.19 -4.57 -14.50
CA TYR A 31 -17.25 -4.77 -13.52
C TYR A 31 -18.21 -3.58 -13.52
N LYS A 32 -19.51 -3.85 -13.41
CA LYS A 32 -20.56 -2.82 -13.32
C LYS A 32 -20.64 -2.16 -11.94
N GLY A 33 -20.04 -2.80 -10.93
CA GLY A 33 -19.96 -2.32 -9.56
C GLY A 33 -19.23 -3.32 -8.65
N LEU A 34 -19.05 -2.97 -7.37
CA LEU A 34 -18.33 -3.82 -6.41
C LEU A 34 -19.02 -5.18 -6.19
N GLY A 35 -20.36 -5.21 -6.13
CA GLY A 35 -21.11 -6.46 -5.99
C GLY A 35 -21.01 -7.36 -7.23
N ASP A 36 -21.01 -6.77 -8.42
CA ASP A 36 -20.80 -7.47 -9.68
C ASP A 36 -19.37 -8.05 -9.78
N CYS A 37 -18.38 -7.30 -9.30
CA CYS A 37 -17.01 -7.77 -9.15
C CYS A 37 -16.94 -9.00 -8.23
N PHE A 38 -17.51 -8.92 -7.03
CA PHE A 38 -17.55 -10.04 -6.09
C PHE A 38 -18.20 -11.29 -6.71
N ARG A 39 -19.37 -11.12 -7.32
CA ARG A 39 -20.10 -12.23 -7.97
C ARG A 39 -19.30 -12.84 -9.13
N THR A 40 -18.65 -12.01 -9.93
CA THR A 40 -17.85 -12.46 -11.08
C THR A 40 -16.63 -13.26 -10.64
N ILE A 41 -15.93 -12.81 -9.59
CA ILE A 41 -14.79 -13.54 -9.01
C ILE A 41 -15.25 -14.90 -8.49
N PHE A 42 -16.33 -14.91 -7.69
CA PHE A 42 -16.84 -16.16 -7.12
C PHE A 42 -17.25 -17.16 -8.21
N ARG A 43 -17.91 -16.70 -9.28
CA ARG A 43 -18.37 -17.57 -10.37
C ARG A 43 -17.24 -18.08 -11.27
N ASN A 44 -16.27 -17.24 -11.60
CA ASN A 44 -15.25 -17.56 -12.61
C ASN A 44 -13.98 -18.17 -11.99
N GLU A 45 -13.64 -17.79 -10.75
CA GLU A 45 -12.38 -18.17 -10.10
C GLU A 45 -12.59 -18.94 -8.78
N GLY A 46 -13.82 -18.93 -8.25
CA GLY A 46 -14.17 -19.56 -6.97
C GLY A 46 -13.64 -18.78 -5.76
N VAL A 47 -13.73 -19.42 -4.58
CA VAL A 47 -13.31 -18.82 -3.30
C VAL A 47 -11.82 -18.49 -3.28
N TYR A 48 -10.98 -19.30 -3.94
CA TYR A 48 -9.54 -19.06 -4.00
C TYR A 48 -9.16 -17.83 -4.83
N GLY A 49 -10.02 -17.36 -5.73
CA GLY A 49 -9.82 -16.11 -6.47
C GLY A 49 -9.67 -14.90 -5.54
N PHE A 50 -10.36 -14.90 -4.39
CA PHE A 50 -10.27 -13.84 -3.38
C PHE A 50 -8.96 -13.85 -2.59
N TYR A 51 -8.16 -14.92 -2.66
CA TYR A 51 -6.90 -15.07 -1.93
C TYR A 51 -5.66 -14.89 -2.81
N LYS A 52 -5.85 -14.46 -4.06
CA LYS A 52 -4.77 -14.16 -4.99
C LYS A 52 -3.84 -13.08 -4.44
N GLY A 53 -2.53 -13.37 -4.45
CA GLY A 53 -1.52 -12.43 -3.99
C GLY A 53 -1.53 -12.16 -2.48
N ILE A 54 -1.95 -13.11 -1.64
CA ILE A 54 -1.89 -12.98 -0.17
C ILE A 54 -0.46 -13.09 0.39
N LEU A 55 0.45 -13.78 -0.29
CA LEU A 55 1.82 -13.99 0.23
C LEU A 55 2.66 -12.71 0.32
N PRO A 56 2.69 -11.81 -0.69
CA PRO A 56 3.49 -10.58 -0.60
C PRO A 56 3.17 -9.71 0.64
N PRO A 57 1.90 -9.42 1.02
CA PRO A 57 1.64 -8.63 2.22
C PRO A 57 2.02 -9.35 3.52
N ILE A 58 1.89 -10.68 3.58
CA ILE A 58 2.36 -11.48 4.74
C ILE A 58 3.88 -11.35 4.91
N LEU A 59 4.63 -11.49 3.80
CA LEU A 59 6.10 -11.38 3.82
C LEU A 59 6.56 -9.95 4.09
N ALA A 60 5.81 -8.95 3.62
CA ALA A 60 6.14 -7.54 3.81
C ALA A 60 5.84 -7.03 5.23
N GLU A 61 4.97 -7.69 5.99
CA GLU A 61 4.47 -7.20 7.27
C GLU A 61 5.59 -6.97 8.31
N THR A 62 6.45 -7.96 8.46
CA THR A 62 7.60 -7.92 9.38
C THR A 62 8.63 -6.84 8.98
N PRO A 63 9.17 -6.82 7.74
CA PRO A 63 10.16 -5.80 7.34
C PRO A 63 9.55 -4.39 7.35
N LYS A 64 8.28 -4.23 6.96
CA LYS A 64 7.55 -2.96 7.06
C LYS A 64 7.61 -2.39 8.47
N ARG A 65 7.25 -3.19 9.48
CA ARG A 65 7.25 -2.74 10.88
C ARG A 65 8.65 -2.48 11.39
N ALA A 66 9.60 -3.37 11.10
CA ALA A 66 10.98 -3.23 11.52
C ALA A 66 11.59 -1.91 11.00
N VAL A 67 11.46 -1.64 9.70
CA VAL A 67 11.97 -0.42 9.07
C VAL A 67 11.28 0.80 9.63
N LYS A 68 9.95 0.77 9.76
CA LYS A 68 9.19 1.91 10.29
C LYS A 68 9.61 2.28 11.71
N PHE A 69 9.66 1.32 12.64
CA PHE A 69 10.06 1.59 14.02
C PHE A 69 11.52 2.04 14.12
N PHE A 70 12.42 1.37 13.39
CA PHE A 70 13.83 1.72 13.38
C PHE A 70 14.04 3.15 12.87
N THR A 71 13.51 3.46 11.68
CA THR A 71 13.67 4.78 11.06
C THR A 71 12.96 5.87 11.83
N PHE A 72 11.80 5.61 12.41
CA PHE A 72 11.10 6.56 13.27
C PHE A 72 11.94 6.98 14.47
N GLU A 73 12.55 6.03 15.19
CA GLU A 73 13.41 6.36 16.34
C GLU A 73 14.65 7.16 15.92
N GLN A 74 15.24 6.85 14.75
CA GLN A 74 16.38 7.63 14.23
C GLN A 74 15.97 9.05 13.86
N TYR A 75 14.87 9.21 13.12
CA TYR A 75 14.39 10.54 12.72
C TYR A 75 13.89 11.36 13.91
N LYS A 76 13.28 10.73 14.92
CA LYS A 76 12.88 11.38 16.17
C LYS A 76 14.09 11.94 16.91
N LYS A 77 15.17 11.17 17.02
CA LYS A 77 16.44 11.65 17.62
C LYS A 77 17.02 12.81 16.82
N LEU A 78 17.10 12.68 15.50
CA LEU A 78 17.66 13.69 14.63
C LEU A 78 16.89 15.02 14.71
N LEU A 79 15.55 14.96 14.63
CA LEU A 79 14.68 16.14 14.70
C LEU A 79 14.56 16.70 16.12
N GLY A 80 14.87 15.91 17.15
CA GLY A 80 14.95 16.36 18.54
C GLY A 80 16.05 17.38 18.81
N PHE A 81 17.07 17.48 17.94
CA PHE A 81 18.12 18.50 18.02
C PHE A 81 17.75 19.81 17.30
N THR A 82 16.62 19.86 16.63
CA THR A 82 16.16 21.05 15.89
C THR A 82 15.29 21.93 16.78
N PRO A 83 15.21 23.26 16.54
CA PRO A 83 14.35 24.17 17.31
C PRO A 83 12.85 24.02 16.95
N LEU A 84 12.44 22.89 16.39
CA LEU A 84 11.05 22.60 16.04
C LEU A 84 10.22 22.29 17.29
N SER A 85 8.92 22.58 17.23
CA SER A 85 8.01 22.12 18.28
C SER A 85 7.99 20.59 18.36
N PRO A 86 7.76 19.99 19.55
CA PRO A 86 7.70 18.53 19.70
C PRO A 86 6.70 17.86 18.74
N ALA A 87 5.58 18.53 18.49
CA ALA A 87 4.61 18.08 17.50
C ALA A 87 5.23 18.00 16.10
N LEU A 88 5.86 19.08 15.60
CA LEU A 88 6.51 19.10 14.28
C LEU A 88 7.64 18.08 14.15
N ALA A 89 8.45 17.90 15.20
CA ALA A 89 9.54 16.95 15.19
C ALA A 89 9.04 15.50 15.07
N LEU A 90 8.05 15.12 15.88
CA LEU A 90 7.43 13.77 15.82
C LEU A 90 6.74 13.51 14.48
N SER A 91 6.09 14.54 13.98
CA SER A 91 5.41 14.58 12.70
C SER A 91 6.35 14.42 11.50
N GLY A 92 7.46 15.16 11.49
CA GLY A 92 8.52 15.00 10.51
C GLY A 92 9.13 13.61 10.59
N ALA A 93 9.38 13.10 11.80
CA ALA A 93 9.92 11.76 11.99
C ALA A 93 8.98 10.67 11.45
N GLY A 94 7.67 10.82 11.68
CA GLY A 94 6.63 9.95 11.12
C GLY A 94 6.57 9.98 9.59
N LEU A 95 6.68 11.17 8.99
CA LEU A 95 6.73 11.34 7.54
C LEU A 95 7.95 10.62 6.95
N PHE A 96 9.16 10.94 7.42
CA PHE A 96 10.38 10.35 6.89
C PHE A 96 10.42 8.84 7.08
N ALA A 97 10.00 8.34 8.26
CA ALA A 97 9.90 6.90 8.50
C ALA A 97 8.92 6.23 7.53
N GLY A 98 7.78 6.86 7.23
CA GLY A 98 6.82 6.38 6.25
C GLY A 98 7.35 6.38 4.82
N LEU A 99 8.15 7.38 4.43
CA LEU A 99 8.80 7.42 3.12
C LEU A 99 9.84 6.30 2.98
N THR A 100 10.65 6.05 4.02
CA THR A 100 11.63 4.96 4.02
C THR A 100 10.95 3.58 4.02
N GLU A 101 9.88 3.43 4.81
CA GLU A 101 9.02 2.24 4.78
C GLU A 101 8.50 1.98 3.36
N ALA A 102 7.98 3.01 2.68
CA ALA A 102 7.42 2.88 1.34
C ALA A 102 8.45 2.34 0.34
N LEU A 103 9.71 2.73 0.42
CA LEU A 103 10.78 2.20 -0.45
C LEU A 103 10.96 0.68 -0.29
N VAL A 104 10.85 0.19 0.94
CA VAL A 104 11.02 -1.24 1.26
C VAL A 104 9.78 -2.05 0.88
N VAL A 105 8.60 -1.46 1.04
CA VAL A 105 7.31 -2.14 0.86
C VAL A 105 6.85 -2.11 -0.60
N ASN A 106 7.22 -1.09 -1.39
CA ASN A 106 6.74 -0.91 -2.77
C ASN A 106 6.95 -2.14 -3.67
N PRO A 107 8.11 -2.83 -3.66
CA PRO A 107 8.30 -4.07 -4.40
C PRO A 107 7.25 -5.15 -4.11
N PHE A 108 6.89 -5.31 -2.83
CA PHE A 108 5.89 -6.30 -2.41
C PHE A 108 4.47 -5.88 -2.82
N GLU A 109 4.17 -4.59 -2.77
CA GLU A 109 2.88 -4.05 -3.24
C GLU A 109 2.72 -4.25 -4.75
N VAL A 110 3.76 -3.98 -5.55
CA VAL A 110 3.71 -4.19 -7.01
C VAL A 110 3.43 -5.66 -7.33
N VAL A 111 4.09 -6.59 -6.65
CA VAL A 111 3.85 -8.04 -6.84
C VAL A 111 2.44 -8.42 -6.39
N LYS A 112 1.96 -7.93 -5.23
CA LYS A 112 0.58 -8.14 -4.76
C LYS A 112 -0.43 -7.68 -5.81
N VAL A 113 -0.33 -6.43 -6.24
CA VAL A 113 -1.28 -5.80 -7.18
C VAL A 113 -1.26 -6.51 -8.53
N SER A 114 -0.08 -6.92 -9.01
CA SER A 114 0.06 -7.68 -10.25
C SER A 114 -0.61 -9.06 -10.18
N LEU A 115 -0.41 -9.79 -9.08
CA LEU A 115 -1.07 -11.07 -8.83
C LEU A 115 -2.59 -10.93 -8.68
N GLN A 116 -3.06 -9.85 -8.04
CA GLN A 116 -4.49 -9.54 -7.89
C GLN A 116 -5.13 -9.13 -9.21
N ALA A 117 -4.38 -8.46 -10.10
CA ALA A 117 -4.86 -8.04 -11.41
C ALA A 117 -5.10 -9.22 -12.37
N ASN A 118 -4.38 -10.34 -12.20
CA ASN A 118 -4.58 -11.54 -13.01
C ASN A 118 -5.98 -12.12 -12.74
N ARG A 119 -6.80 -12.22 -13.79
CA ARG A 119 -8.20 -12.71 -13.78
C ARG A 119 -8.33 -14.19 -14.19
N ASP A 120 -7.23 -14.90 -14.45
CA ASP A 120 -7.25 -16.32 -14.81
C ASP A 120 -7.66 -17.20 -13.62
N SER A 121 -7.83 -18.51 -13.80
CA SER A 121 -8.09 -19.38 -12.66
C SER A 121 -6.92 -19.35 -11.65
N PHE A 122 -7.20 -19.48 -10.35
CA PHE A 122 -6.17 -19.55 -9.31
C PHE A 122 -5.12 -20.64 -9.59
N LYS A 123 -5.52 -21.75 -10.23
CA LYS A 123 -4.64 -22.89 -10.55
C LYS A 123 -3.48 -22.56 -11.49
N VAL A 124 -3.65 -21.55 -12.35
CA VAL A 124 -2.62 -21.14 -13.33
C VAL A 124 -1.84 -19.92 -12.87
N GLN A 125 -2.13 -19.41 -11.67
CA GLN A 125 -1.46 -18.22 -11.14
C GLN A 125 0.01 -18.54 -10.83
N PRO A 126 0.96 -17.69 -11.27
CA PRO A 126 2.36 -17.84 -10.89
C PRO A 126 2.57 -17.59 -9.40
N SER A 127 3.62 -18.20 -8.83
CA SER A 127 4.02 -17.91 -7.45
C SER A 127 4.48 -16.45 -7.32
N SER A 128 4.47 -15.91 -6.09
CA SER A 128 4.93 -14.53 -5.87
C SER A 128 6.37 -14.28 -6.29
N TYR A 129 7.23 -15.29 -6.13
CA TYR A 129 8.61 -15.22 -6.62
C TYR A 129 8.67 -15.24 -8.15
N ALA A 130 7.92 -16.14 -8.80
CA ALA A 130 7.86 -16.21 -10.26
C ALA A 130 7.34 -14.89 -10.86
N GLN A 131 6.31 -14.29 -10.24
CA GLN A 131 5.78 -13.01 -10.68
C GLN A 131 6.77 -11.86 -10.45
N ALA A 132 7.45 -11.82 -9.30
CA ALA A 132 8.49 -10.83 -9.05
C ALA A 132 9.62 -10.94 -10.09
N ARG A 133 10.08 -12.15 -10.36
CA ARG A 133 11.10 -12.43 -11.38
C ARG A 133 10.62 -12.00 -12.77
N HIS A 134 9.38 -12.32 -13.14
CA HIS A 134 8.80 -11.90 -14.42
C HIS A 134 8.83 -10.37 -14.57
N ILE A 135 8.37 -9.62 -13.55
CA ILE A 135 8.38 -8.15 -13.56
C ILE A 135 9.80 -7.60 -13.70
N ILE A 136 10.77 -8.19 -12.98
CA ILE A 136 12.18 -7.77 -13.06
C ILE A 136 12.74 -8.04 -14.46
N GLN A 137 12.38 -9.16 -15.09
CA GLN A 137 12.84 -9.51 -16.42
C GLN A 137 12.17 -8.69 -17.53
N SER A 138 10.88 -8.34 -17.38
CA SER A 138 10.13 -7.56 -18.37
C SER A 138 10.40 -6.06 -18.28
N ASP A 139 10.36 -5.51 -17.06
CA ASP A 139 10.29 -4.06 -16.82
C ASP A 139 11.44 -3.53 -15.93
N GLY A 140 12.28 -4.43 -15.42
CA GLY A 140 13.44 -4.10 -14.58
C GLY A 140 13.11 -3.74 -13.13
N LEU A 141 14.14 -3.27 -12.42
CA LEU A 141 14.03 -2.80 -11.03
C LEU A 141 13.61 -1.33 -10.90
N GLY A 142 13.54 -0.60 -12.01
CA GLY A 142 13.25 0.83 -12.01
C GLY A 142 11.79 1.18 -11.75
N LEU A 143 11.46 2.46 -11.95
CA LEU A 143 10.11 3.02 -11.76
C LEU A 143 9.05 2.47 -12.74
N ARG A 144 9.47 1.71 -13.76
CA ARG A 144 8.56 1.05 -14.71
C ARG A 144 8.21 -0.39 -14.32
N GLY A 145 9.08 -1.05 -13.53
CA GLY A 145 8.91 -2.43 -13.09
C GLY A 145 8.64 -2.52 -11.59
N LEU A 146 9.58 -3.08 -10.83
CA LEU A 146 9.36 -3.39 -9.41
C LEU A 146 9.14 -2.15 -8.50
N ASN A 147 9.60 -0.98 -8.94
CA ASN A 147 9.36 0.29 -8.24
C ASN A 147 8.25 1.14 -8.89
N LYS A 148 7.38 0.51 -9.69
CA LYS A 148 6.23 1.18 -10.29
C LYS A 148 5.29 1.71 -9.22
N GLY A 149 4.85 2.95 -9.40
CA GLY A 149 3.96 3.63 -8.46
C GLY A 149 4.68 4.30 -7.28
N LEU A 150 5.98 4.09 -7.09
CA LEU A 150 6.71 4.64 -5.95
C LEU A 150 6.60 6.16 -5.86
N THR A 151 6.76 6.88 -6.97
CA THR A 151 6.61 8.34 -7.01
C THR A 151 5.21 8.80 -6.63
N SER A 152 4.17 8.05 -7.05
CA SER A 152 2.78 8.30 -6.66
C SER A 152 2.57 8.03 -5.17
N THR A 153 3.16 6.97 -4.63
CA THR A 153 3.13 6.64 -3.20
C THR A 153 3.78 7.74 -2.36
N LEU A 154 5.00 8.18 -2.74
CA LEU A 154 5.71 9.28 -2.07
C LEU A 154 4.91 10.59 -2.16
N GLY A 155 4.37 10.91 -3.35
CA GLY A 155 3.53 12.09 -3.56
C GLY A 155 2.28 12.08 -2.68
N ARG A 156 1.58 10.94 -2.61
CA ARG A 156 0.41 10.75 -1.73
C ARG A 156 0.76 10.97 -0.26
N HIS A 157 1.89 10.44 0.21
CA HIS A 157 2.35 10.66 1.58
C HIS A 157 2.71 12.12 1.85
N GLY A 158 3.35 12.80 0.89
CA GLY A 158 3.66 14.23 0.98
C GLY A 158 2.40 15.08 1.10
N VAL A 159 1.44 14.88 0.18
CA VAL A 159 0.17 15.63 0.17
C VAL A 159 -0.65 15.36 1.42
N PHE A 160 -0.78 14.10 1.84
CA PHE A 160 -1.53 13.75 3.05
C PHE A 160 -0.95 14.44 4.29
N ASN A 161 0.38 14.40 4.46
CA ASN A 161 1.02 15.06 5.60
C ASN A 161 0.91 16.57 5.53
N MET A 162 1.01 17.18 4.34
CA MET A 162 0.82 18.63 4.17
C MET A 162 -0.58 19.06 4.61
N ILE A 163 -1.63 18.33 4.19
CA ILE A 163 -3.00 18.61 4.59
C ILE A 163 -3.19 18.40 6.10
N TYR A 164 -2.67 17.29 6.64
CA TYR A 164 -2.77 16.99 8.08
C TYR A 164 -2.12 18.09 8.94
N PHE A 165 -0.89 18.51 8.62
CA PHE A 165 -0.22 19.59 9.36
C PHE A 165 -0.89 20.93 9.17
N GLY A 166 -1.26 21.27 7.93
CA GLY A 166 -1.99 22.50 7.64
C GLY A 166 -3.26 22.60 8.48
N PHE A 167 -4.06 21.54 8.51
CA PHE A 167 -5.29 21.51 9.33
C PHE A 167 -4.97 21.53 10.84
N TYR A 168 -4.01 20.74 11.29
CA TYR A 168 -3.63 20.68 12.70
C TYR A 168 -3.21 22.03 13.26
N PHE A 169 -2.39 22.82 12.54
CA PHE A 169 -1.99 24.15 13.02
C PHE A 169 -3.17 25.12 13.09
N ASN A 170 -4.02 25.14 12.07
CA ASN A 170 -5.19 26.01 12.05
C ASN A 170 -6.21 25.66 13.15
N VAL A 171 -6.39 24.37 13.44
CA VAL A 171 -7.37 23.91 14.43
C VAL A 171 -6.83 23.93 15.86
N LYS A 172 -5.54 23.65 16.04
CA LYS A 172 -4.89 23.72 17.36
C LYS A 172 -5.00 25.11 17.97
N ASP A 173 -4.89 26.15 17.14
CA ASP A 173 -5.00 27.54 17.61
C ASP A 173 -6.46 27.96 17.84
N ALA A 174 -7.43 27.25 17.25
CA ALA A 174 -8.86 27.51 17.41
C ALA A 174 -9.50 26.79 18.62
N ILE A 175 -8.87 25.74 19.14
CA ILE A 175 -9.37 25.00 20.31
C ILE A 175 -8.69 25.56 21.57
N PRO A 176 -9.44 26.15 22.53
CA PRO A 176 -8.86 26.62 23.77
C PRO A 176 -8.22 25.45 24.53
N ALA A 177 -6.98 25.64 24.97
CA ALA A 177 -6.31 24.67 25.83
C ALA A 177 -7.15 24.49 27.10
N SER A 178 -7.73 23.29 27.27
CA SER A 178 -8.37 22.94 28.54
C SER A 178 -7.32 23.05 29.64
N LYS A 179 -7.59 23.93 30.61
CA LYS A 179 -6.85 24.02 31.87
C LYS A 179 -6.92 22.70 32.63
#